data_AF-A0A6G6WB13-F1
#
_entry.id   AF-A0A6G6WB13-F1
#
_cell.length_a   1.000
_cell.length_b   1.000
_cell.length_c   1.000
_cell.angle_alpha   90.00
_cell.angle_beta   90.00
_cell.angle_gamma   90.00
#
_symmetry.space_group_name_H-M   'P 1'
#
loop_
_entity.id
_entity.type
_entity.pdbx_description
1 polymer ?
#
loop_
_entity_poly.entity_id
_entity_poly.type
_entity_poly.pdbx_seq_one_letter_code
_entity_poly.pdbx_strand_id
1 'polypeptide(L)'
;MSRWLRREAAALVLAGLLGAGTVGWTLHLDGRPYRDSLPGESAVAAGAPAVLEGTAFTVTGTRSVVGGSRAGERLDVAEDATLVVVTLQVVPDADDPLGICGLALVDGGAEGTRWDAASFTETSWSAPDRFATYCDDEETAPYELQEAFVVPTEVAGRVDLEVTRPPAAVPAVRLDLAGAPAR
;
A
#
# COMPACT_ATOMS: atom_id res chain seq x y z
N MET A 1 -25.02 -9.11 54.36
CA MET A 1 -24.04 -9.39 53.28
C MET A 1 -22.89 -10.20 53.86
N SER A 2 -22.67 -11.41 53.33
CA SER A 2 -21.96 -12.50 53.99
C SER A 2 -20.44 -12.27 54.10
N ARG A 3 -19.86 -12.62 55.26
CA ARG A 3 -18.39 -12.57 55.50
C ARG A 3 -17.58 -13.41 54.51
N TRP A 4 -18.24 -14.35 53.83
CA TRP A 4 -17.68 -15.16 52.75
C TRP A 4 -17.21 -14.32 51.56
N LEU A 5 -18.03 -13.35 51.11
CA LEU A 5 -17.67 -12.44 50.01
C LEU A 5 -16.44 -11.59 50.30
N ARG A 6 -16.20 -11.21 51.57
CA ARG A 6 -14.99 -10.44 51.94
C ARG A 6 -13.72 -11.28 51.95
N ARG A 7 -13.83 -12.60 52.18
CA ARG A 7 -12.68 -13.50 52.21
C ARG A 7 -12.24 -13.89 50.79
N GLU A 8 -13.21 -14.11 49.91
CA GLU A 8 -12.97 -14.48 48.51
C GLU A 8 -12.73 -13.28 47.58
N ALA A 9 -12.96 -12.04 48.05
CA ALA A 9 -12.74 -10.83 47.26
C ALA A 9 -11.31 -10.71 46.73
N ALA A 10 -10.31 -11.10 47.53
CA ALA A 10 -8.91 -11.06 47.10
C ALA A 10 -8.64 -12.03 45.95
N ALA A 11 -9.22 -13.23 45.98
CA ALA A 11 -9.08 -14.23 44.93
C ALA A 11 -9.76 -13.78 43.63
N LEU A 12 -10.95 -13.17 43.73
CA LEU A 12 -11.66 -12.63 42.57
C LEU A 12 -10.93 -11.46 41.92
N VAL A 13 -10.34 -10.56 42.71
CA VAL A 13 -9.50 -9.46 42.19
C VAL A 13 -8.27 -10.01 41.49
N LEU A 14 -7.59 -11.01 42.07
CA LEU A 14 -6.42 -11.63 41.46
C LEU A 14 -6.76 -12.33 40.14
N ALA A 15 -7.89 -13.06 40.09
CA ALA A 15 -8.37 -13.72 38.88
C ALA A 15 -8.72 -12.70 37.78
N GLY A 16 -9.35 -11.57 38.14
CA GLY A 16 -9.63 -10.48 37.21
C GLY A 16 -8.36 -9.86 36.65
N LEU A 17 -7.36 -9.60 37.50
CA LEU A 17 -6.06 -9.06 37.09
C LEU A 17 -5.31 -10.03 36.16
N LEU A 18 -5.33 -11.33 36.46
CA LEU A 18 -4.72 -12.35 35.60
C LEU A 18 -5.41 -12.41 34.24
N GLY A 19 -6.74 -12.38 34.19
CA GLY A 19 -7.50 -12.38 32.95
C GLY A 19 -7.26 -11.14 32.08
N ALA A 20 -7.22 -9.95 32.67
CA ALA A 20 -6.89 -8.72 31.96
C ALA A 20 -5.42 -8.73 31.47
N GLY A 21 -4.52 -9.27 32.29
CA GLY A 21 -3.10 -9.41 31.96
C GLY A 21 -2.87 -10.34 30.77
N THR A 22 -3.54 -11.49 30.71
CA THR A 22 -3.43 -12.42 29.57
C THR A 22 -3.96 -11.81 28.28
N VAL A 23 -5.11 -11.12 28.31
CA VAL A 23 -5.67 -10.44 27.12
C VAL A 23 -4.75 -9.32 26.63
N GLY A 24 -4.21 -8.50 27.54
CA GLY A 24 -3.24 -7.46 27.18
C GLY A 24 -1.95 -8.04 26.59
N TRP A 25 -1.49 -9.16 27.13
CA TRP A 25 -0.29 -9.85 26.65
C TRP A 25 -0.47 -10.49 25.27
N THR A 26 -1.62 -11.12 24.98
CA THR A 26 -1.89 -11.67 23.65
C THR A 26 -2.00 -10.58 22.60
N LEU A 27 -2.71 -9.48 22.90
CA LEU A 27 -2.78 -8.33 21.99
C LEU A 27 -1.42 -7.69 21.72
N HIS A 28 -0.51 -7.68 22.71
CA HIS A 28 0.85 -7.18 22.56
C HIS A 28 1.75 -8.11 21.73
N LEU A 29 1.59 -9.43 21.88
CA LEU A 29 2.35 -10.41 21.10
C LEU A 29 1.84 -10.58 19.68
N ASP A 30 0.55 -10.38 19.40
CA ASP A 30 0.02 -10.42 18.04
C ASP A 30 0.21 -9.08 17.30
N GLY A 31 0.19 -7.96 18.03
CA GLY A 31 0.38 -6.63 17.45
C GLY A 31 1.82 -6.32 17.00
N ARG A 32 2.83 -6.90 17.67
CA ARG A 32 4.24 -6.71 17.29
C ARG A 32 4.63 -7.35 15.97
N PRO A 33 4.38 -8.64 15.70
CA PRO A 33 4.67 -9.21 14.39
C PRO A 33 3.80 -8.57 13.31
N TYR A 34 2.59 -8.07 13.59
CA TYR A 34 1.85 -7.29 12.59
C TYR A 34 2.58 -5.99 12.22
N ARG A 35 3.05 -5.21 13.21
CA ARG A 35 3.80 -3.97 12.97
C ARG A 35 5.22 -4.18 12.44
N ASP A 36 5.95 -5.17 12.96
CA ASP A 36 7.32 -5.51 12.55
C ASP A 36 7.34 -6.24 11.20
N SER A 37 6.18 -6.73 10.76
CA SER A 37 6.00 -7.34 9.44
C SER A 37 5.28 -6.43 8.45
N LEU A 38 5.06 -5.17 8.81
CA LEU A 38 4.97 -4.07 7.85
C LEU A 38 6.43 -3.74 7.45
N PRO A 39 6.97 -4.31 6.35
CA PRO A 39 8.22 -3.85 5.77
C PRO A 39 8.11 -2.34 5.61
N GLY A 40 9.10 -1.63 6.17
CA GLY A 40 9.05 -0.20 6.47
C GLY A 40 8.13 0.56 5.53
N GLU A 41 6.96 0.95 6.06
CA GLU A 41 6.13 1.98 5.47
C GLU A 41 7.00 3.23 5.40
N SER A 42 7.71 3.37 4.29
CA SER A 42 8.28 4.65 3.91
C SER A 42 7.07 5.45 3.50
N ALA A 43 6.45 6.16 4.47
CA ALA A 43 5.43 7.14 4.17
C ALA A 43 6.11 8.24 3.34
N VAL A 44 6.20 8.00 2.04
CA VAL A 44 6.68 8.97 1.06
C VAL A 44 5.75 10.17 1.18
N ALA A 45 6.33 11.36 1.30
CA ALA A 45 5.57 12.60 1.35
C ALA A 45 4.66 12.66 0.12
N ALA A 46 3.40 13.08 0.33
CA ALA A 46 2.46 13.27 -0.77
C ALA A 46 3.12 14.08 -1.90
N GLY A 47 3.14 13.52 -3.09
CA GLY A 47 3.75 14.15 -4.26
C GLY A 47 2.96 15.36 -4.75
N ALA A 48 3.50 16.11 -5.70
CA ALA A 48 2.71 17.12 -6.40
C ALA A 48 1.59 16.45 -7.22
N PRO A 49 0.38 17.02 -7.27
CA PRO A 49 -0.70 16.46 -8.07
C PRO A 49 -0.35 16.55 -9.56
N ALA A 50 -0.60 15.45 -10.26
CA ALA A 50 -0.62 15.35 -11.72
C ALA A 50 -2.06 15.44 -12.22
N VAL A 51 -2.32 16.13 -13.33
CA VAL A 51 -3.66 16.20 -13.91
C VAL A 51 -3.65 15.58 -15.30
N LEU A 52 -4.51 14.59 -15.52
CA LEU A 52 -4.75 13.96 -16.81
C LEU A 52 -6.24 14.10 -17.12
N GLU A 53 -6.56 14.86 -18.17
CA GLU A 53 -7.94 15.11 -18.64
C GLU A 53 -8.91 15.46 -17.49
N GLY A 54 -8.60 16.51 -16.76
CA GLY A 54 -9.42 17.00 -15.63
C GLY A 54 -9.26 16.20 -14.33
N THR A 55 -8.90 14.91 -14.41
CA THR A 55 -8.72 14.07 -13.23
C THR A 55 -7.35 14.29 -12.60
N ALA A 56 -7.33 14.60 -11.30
CA ALA A 56 -6.09 14.79 -10.55
C ALA A 56 -5.65 13.52 -9.82
N PHE A 57 -4.36 13.21 -9.92
CA PHE A 57 -3.70 12.06 -9.31
C PHE A 57 -2.62 12.56 -8.35
N THR A 58 -2.65 12.09 -7.12
CA THR A 58 -1.62 12.40 -6.11
C THR A 58 -1.12 11.12 -5.49
N VAL A 59 0.20 10.87 -5.52
CA VAL A 59 0.78 9.76 -4.77
C VAL A 59 0.70 10.09 -3.29
N THR A 60 -0.07 9.30 -2.53
CA THR A 60 -0.25 9.47 -1.08
C THR A 60 0.57 8.48 -0.25
N GLY A 61 1.10 7.43 -0.88
CA GLY A 61 2.03 6.52 -0.23
C GLY A 61 2.67 5.53 -1.20
N THR A 62 3.90 5.13 -0.89
CA THR A 62 4.65 4.11 -1.62
C THR A 62 5.23 3.12 -0.62
N ARG A 63 5.09 1.82 -0.89
CA ARG A 63 5.65 0.76 -0.05
C ARG A 63 6.41 -0.21 -0.91
N SER A 64 7.63 -0.56 -0.50
CA SER A 64 8.46 -1.53 -1.21
C SER A 64 8.72 -2.76 -0.35
N VAL A 65 8.60 -3.95 -0.94
CA VAL A 65 8.91 -5.24 -0.30
C VAL A 65 9.93 -5.97 -1.15
N VAL A 66 11.16 -6.05 -0.64
CA VAL A 66 12.28 -6.71 -1.32
C VAL A 66 12.13 -8.23 -1.21
N GLY A 67 12.39 -8.94 -2.30
CA GLY A 67 12.56 -10.38 -2.37
C GLY A 67 13.62 -10.91 -1.41
N GLY A 68 13.47 -12.17 -0.98
CA GLY A 68 14.38 -12.79 0.00
C GLY A 68 14.31 -12.18 1.42
N SER A 69 13.47 -11.16 1.65
CA SER A 69 13.09 -10.74 2.99
C SER A 69 11.94 -11.59 3.52
N ARG A 70 11.79 -11.70 4.84
CA ARG A 70 10.64 -12.38 5.47
C ARG A 70 9.27 -11.83 5.00
N ALA A 71 9.22 -10.55 4.64
CA ALA A 71 8.00 -9.96 4.10
C ALA A 71 7.78 -10.33 2.62
N GLY A 72 8.85 -10.39 1.83
CA GLY A 72 8.81 -10.85 0.44
C GLY A 72 8.42 -12.32 0.33
N GLU A 73 8.98 -13.19 1.18
CA GLU A 73 8.63 -14.62 1.26
C GLU A 73 7.13 -14.84 1.53
N ARG A 74 6.51 -14.02 2.40
CA ARG A 74 5.07 -14.13 2.69
C ARG A 74 4.17 -13.64 1.57
N LEU A 75 4.71 -12.82 0.66
CA LEU A 75 4.00 -12.26 -0.49
C LEU A 75 4.41 -12.93 -1.80
N ASP A 76 5.20 -14.01 -1.73
CA ASP A 76 5.75 -14.74 -2.87
C ASP A 76 6.53 -13.84 -3.85
N VAL A 77 7.27 -12.87 -3.32
CA VAL A 77 8.14 -11.98 -4.13
C VAL A 77 9.46 -12.70 -4.41
N ALA A 78 9.79 -12.87 -5.70
CA ALA A 78 11.04 -13.47 -6.15
C ALA A 78 12.28 -12.76 -5.55
N GLU A 79 13.35 -13.52 -5.28
CA GLU A 79 14.54 -13.02 -4.54
C GLU A 79 15.23 -11.81 -5.19
N ASP A 80 15.19 -11.69 -6.52
CA ASP A 80 15.78 -10.60 -7.30
C ASP A 80 14.78 -9.46 -7.57
N ALA A 81 13.52 -9.59 -7.16
CA ALA A 81 12.47 -8.62 -7.39
C ALA A 81 12.11 -7.81 -6.13
N THR A 82 11.49 -6.66 -6.36
CA THR A 82 10.87 -5.83 -5.33
C THR A 82 9.42 -5.58 -5.72
N LEU A 83 8.50 -5.89 -4.81
CA LEU A 83 7.10 -5.49 -4.92
C LEU A 83 6.97 -4.04 -4.50
N VAL A 84 6.61 -3.15 -5.42
CA VAL A 84 6.34 -1.73 -5.17
C VAL A 84 4.83 -1.53 -5.18
N VAL A 85 4.26 -1.16 -4.05
CA VAL A 85 2.85 -0.83 -3.88
C VAL A 85 2.71 0.68 -3.84
N VAL A 86 1.92 1.25 -4.75
CA VAL A 86 1.67 2.69 -4.85
C VAL A 86 0.21 2.95 -4.48
N THR A 87 0.00 3.92 -3.59
CA THR A 87 -1.32 4.43 -3.23
C THR A 87 -1.49 5.81 -3.82
N LEU A 88 -2.56 5.98 -4.59
CA LEU A 88 -2.96 7.22 -5.23
C LEU A 88 -4.24 7.74 -4.59
N GLN A 89 -4.31 9.03 -4.36
CA GLN A 89 -5.57 9.75 -4.29
C GLN A 89 -5.96 10.18 -5.69
N VAL A 90 -7.15 9.77 -6.12
CA VAL A 90 -7.76 10.17 -7.38
C VAL A 90 -8.88 11.15 -7.09
N VAL A 91 -8.86 12.29 -7.77
CA VAL A 91 -9.93 13.29 -7.72
C VAL A 91 -10.49 13.42 -9.14
N PRO A 92 -11.61 12.73 -9.43
CA PRO A 92 -12.27 12.81 -10.74
C PRO A 92 -12.72 14.23 -11.07
N ASP A 93 -12.72 14.56 -12.36
CA ASP A 93 -13.50 15.68 -12.85
C ASP A 93 -14.98 15.27 -12.90
N ALA A 94 -15.84 16.03 -12.25
CA ALA A 94 -17.27 15.71 -12.18
C ALA A 94 -17.98 15.88 -13.54
N ASP A 95 -17.42 16.70 -14.44
CA ASP A 95 -18.01 16.98 -15.75
C ASP A 95 -17.44 16.06 -16.86
N ASP A 96 -16.23 15.54 -16.68
CA ASP A 96 -15.54 14.68 -17.66
C ASP A 96 -14.60 13.65 -16.97
N PRO A 97 -15.14 12.56 -16.38
CA PRO A 97 -14.30 11.56 -15.73
C PRO A 97 -13.37 10.89 -16.76
N LEU A 98 -12.10 10.71 -16.38
CA LEU A 98 -11.08 10.05 -17.21
C LEU A 98 -11.51 8.66 -17.71
N GLY A 99 -12.35 8.00 -16.91
CA GLY A 99 -12.76 6.62 -17.08
C GLY A 99 -11.63 5.65 -16.80
N ILE A 100 -11.43 4.66 -17.68
CA ILE A 100 -10.37 3.66 -17.50
C ILE A 100 -8.99 4.33 -17.63
N CYS A 101 -8.13 4.10 -16.65
CA CYS A 101 -6.73 4.51 -16.66
C CYS A 101 -5.80 3.29 -16.67
N GLY A 102 -4.62 3.45 -17.25
CA GLY A 102 -3.48 2.53 -17.14
C GLY A 102 -2.44 3.09 -16.18
N LEU A 103 -1.85 2.22 -15.37
CA LEU A 103 -0.78 2.56 -14.44
C LEU A 103 0.43 1.69 -14.73
N ALA A 104 1.61 2.31 -14.76
CA ALA A 104 2.86 1.59 -14.86
C ALA A 104 3.98 2.32 -14.12
N LEU A 105 4.98 1.56 -13.70
CA LEU A 105 6.26 2.11 -13.32
C LEU A 105 7.15 2.25 -14.55
N VAL A 106 7.88 3.35 -14.66
CA VAL A 106 8.85 3.61 -15.71
C VAL A 106 10.21 3.89 -15.09
N ASP A 107 11.27 3.28 -15.63
CA ASP A 107 12.64 3.63 -15.23
C ASP A 107 12.90 5.08 -15.68
N GLY A 108 13.49 5.92 -14.83
CA GLY A 108 13.77 7.34 -15.12
C GLY A 108 14.73 7.60 -16.31
N GLY A 109 15.13 6.56 -17.05
CA GLY A 109 15.94 6.64 -18.26
C GLY A 109 15.17 7.06 -19.53
N ALA A 110 15.90 7.56 -20.54
CA ALA A 110 15.33 8.10 -21.78
C ALA A 110 14.53 7.10 -22.65
N GLU A 111 14.81 5.80 -22.51
CA GLU A 111 14.07 4.70 -23.15
C GLU A 111 13.53 3.73 -22.08
N GLY A 112 13.10 4.30 -20.93
CA GLY A 112 12.80 3.57 -19.70
C GLY A 112 11.99 2.30 -19.90
N THR A 113 12.45 1.21 -19.29
CA THR A 113 11.66 -0.03 -19.21
C THR A 113 10.37 0.28 -18.45
N ARG A 114 9.27 -0.30 -18.93
CA ARG A 114 7.93 -0.15 -18.34
C ARG A 114 7.55 -1.44 -17.63
N TRP A 115 7.00 -1.30 -16.43
CA TRP A 115 6.38 -2.39 -15.67
C TRP A 115 4.92 -2.03 -15.42
N ASP A 116 4.01 -2.74 -16.08
CA ASP A 116 2.58 -2.57 -15.83
C ASP A 116 2.20 -3.13 -14.45
N ALA A 117 1.01 -2.78 -13.97
CA ALA A 117 0.47 -3.32 -12.73
C ALA A 117 0.59 -4.84 -12.70
N ALA A 118 0.89 -5.40 -11.53
CA ALA A 118 1.23 -6.81 -11.31
C ALA A 118 0.03 -7.76 -11.50
N SER A 119 -0.94 -7.41 -12.33
CA SER A 119 -2.19 -8.15 -12.56
C SER A 119 -2.00 -9.57 -13.08
N PHE A 120 -0.75 -10.01 -13.32
CA PHE A 120 -0.41 -11.36 -13.80
C PHE A 120 0.85 -11.99 -13.17
N THR A 121 1.46 -11.39 -12.14
CA THR A 121 2.66 -11.97 -11.50
C THR A 121 2.31 -12.85 -10.29
N GLU A 122 3.14 -13.86 -10.02
CA GLU A 122 2.97 -14.93 -9.01
C GLU A 122 3.03 -14.43 -7.54
N THR A 123 2.63 -13.20 -7.25
CA THR A 123 2.63 -12.68 -5.87
C THR A 123 1.28 -12.95 -5.23
N SER A 124 1.27 -13.27 -3.93
CA SER A 124 0.04 -13.41 -3.15
C SER A 124 -0.51 -12.08 -2.62
N TRP A 125 0.04 -10.95 -3.08
CA TRP A 125 -0.44 -9.63 -2.69
C TRP A 125 -1.84 -9.36 -3.26
N SER A 126 -2.66 -8.70 -2.45
CA SER A 126 -3.96 -8.14 -2.86
C SER A 126 -4.16 -6.79 -2.19
N ALA A 127 -4.79 -5.87 -2.91
CA ALA A 127 -5.19 -4.59 -2.33
C ALA A 127 -6.25 -4.84 -1.23
N PRO A 128 -6.16 -4.16 -0.08
CA PRO A 128 -7.23 -4.16 0.91
C PRO A 128 -8.56 -3.62 0.32
N ASP A 129 -9.69 -4.15 0.76
CA ASP A 129 -11.06 -3.82 0.27
C ASP A 129 -11.43 -2.32 0.24
N ARG A 130 -10.68 -1.48 0.94
CA ARG A 130 -10.92 -0.03 0.99
C ARG A 130 -10.34 0.74 -0.19
N PHE A 131 -9.47 0.12 -0.98
CA PHE A 131 -8.79 0.75 -2.10
C PHE A 131 -9.35 0.24 -3.42
N ALA A 132 -9.54 1.14 -4.38
CA ALA A 132 -9.79 0.74 -5.75
C ALA A 132 -8.54 0.09 -6.37
N THR A 133 -8.72 -0.82 -7.31
CA THR A 133 -7.65 -1.49 -8.09
C THR A 133 -7.73 -1.16 -9.58
N TYR A 134 -8.41 -0.07 -9.92
CA TYR A 134 -8.50 0.51 -11.26
C TYR A 134 -9.18 1.88 -11.15
N CYS A 135 -9.07 2.72 -12.17
CA CYS A 135 -9.87 3.93 -12.26
C CYS A 135 -11.31 3.59 -12.63
N ASP A 136 -12.25 4.01 -11.79
CA ASP A 136 -13.68 3.79 -11.98
C ASP A 136 -14.29 4.99 -12.74
N ASP A 137 -15.02 4.72 -13.82
CA ASP A 137 -15.64 5.74 -14.67
C ASP A 137 -16.99 6.23 -14.12
N GLU A 138 -17.54 5.55 -13.12
CA GLU A 138 -18.76 5.94 -12.43
C GLU A 138 -18.48 6.77 -11.17
N GLU A 139 -17.23 6.78 -10.68
CA GLU A 139 -16.86 7.48 -9.46
C GLU A 139 -16.68 8.98 -9.71
N THR A 140 -17.36 9.79 -8.89
CA THR A 140 -17.36 11.26 -9.00
C THR A 140 -16.85 11.94 -7.73
N ALA A 141 -16.72 11.19 -6.63
CA ALA A 141 -16.08 11.67 -5.42
C ALA A 141 -14.59 11.28 -5.41
N PRO A 142 -13.74 11.99 -4.64
CA PRO A 142 -12.37 11.57 -4.42
C PRO A 142 -12.30 10.17 -3.79
N TYR A 143 -11.40 9.32 -4.31
CA TYR A 143 -11.18 7.97 -3.82
C TYR A 143 -9.69 7.61 -3.75
N GLU A 144 -9.35 6.53 -3.05
CA GLU A 144 -8.00 5.99 -3.01
C GLU A 144 -7.89 4.75 -3.87
N LEU A 145 -6.85 4.71 -4.70
CA LEU A 145 -6.50 3.60 -5.57
C LEU A 145 -5.16 3.04 -5.13
N GLN A 146 -5.04 1.72 -5.02
CA GLN A 146 -3.78 1.06 -4.66
C GLN A 146 -3.42 0.00 -5.68
N GLU A 147 -2.22 0.12 -6.25
CA GLU A 147 -1.67 -0.83 -7.21
C GLU A 147 -0.32 -1.36 -6.77
N ALA A 148 -0.02 -2.57 -7.21
CA ALA A 148 1.28 -3.19 -6.99
C ALA A 148 1.99 -3.48 -8.29
N PHE A 149 3.31 -3.39 -8.26
CA PHE A 149 4.21 -3.61 -9.38
C PHE A 149 5.35 -4.49 -8.93
N VAL A 150 5.82 -5.38 -9.80
CA VAL A 150 7.02 -6.19 -9.54
C VAL A 150 8.13 -5.68 -10.45
N VAL A 151 9.18 -5.14 -9.85
CA VAL A 151 10.34 -4.58 -10.57
C VAL A 151 11.63 -5.22 -10.09
N PRO A 152 12.70 -5.25 -10.90
CA PRO A 152 14.01 -5.66 -10.42
C PRO A 152 14.47 -4.82 -9.23
N THR A 153 15.12 -5.44 -8.25
CA THR A 153 15.50 -4.77 -7.00
C THR A 153 16.43 -3.58 -7.23
N GLU A 154 17.29 -3.64 -8.25
CA GLU A 154 18.23 -2.59 -8.63
C GLU A 154 17.58 -1.34 -9.25
N VAL A 155 16.31 -1.42 -9.66
CA VAL A 155 15.57 -0.30 -10.26
C VAL A 155 14.48 0.26 -9.35
N ALA A 156 14.09 -0.45 -8.29
CA ALA A 156 12.97 -0.08 -7.42
C ALA A 156 13.08 1.32 -6.77
N GLY A 157 14.30 1.86 -6.64
CA GLY A 157 14.55 3.19 -6.08
C GLY A 157 14.62 4.34 -7.11
N ARG A 158 14.41 4.06 -8.40
CA ARG A 158 14.59 5.03 -9.50
C ARG A 158 13.44 5.02 -10.52
N VAL A 159 12.29 4.52 -10.10
CA VAL A 159 11.09 4.41 -10.93
C VAL A 159 10.16 5.60 -10.66
N ASP A 160 9.54 6.09 -11.71
CA ASP A 160 8.42 7.01 -11.65
C ASP A 160 7.12 6.26 -11.93
N LEU A 161 6.00 6.76 -11.43
CA LEU A 161 4.70 6.26 -11.81
C LEU A 161 4.19 7.01 -13.03
N GLU A 162 3.79 6.29 -14.06
CA GLU A 162 3.17 6.81 -15.26
C GLU A 162 1.68 6.45 -15.32
N VAL A 163 0.84 7.47 -15.47
CA VAL A 163 -0.62 7.34 -15.65
C VAL A 163 -0.98 7.60 -17.11
N THR A 164 -1.71 6.67 -17.74
CA THR A 164 -2.13 6.75 -19.14
C THR A 164 -3.63 6.54 -19.30
N ARG A 165 -4.22 7.02 -20.40
CA ARG A 165 -5.58 6.64 -20.81
C ARG A 165 -5.51 5.68 -22.00
N PRO A 166 -6.10 4.47 -21.90
CA PRO A 166 -6.25 3.60 -23.05
C PRO A 166 -7.33 4.13 -24.02
N PRO A 167 -7.13 4.02 -25.34
CA PRO A 167 -5.88 3.66 -26.03
C PRO A 167 -4.87 4.82 -26.01
N ALA A 168 -3.58 4.50 -25.89
CA ALA A 168 -2.43 5.38 -25.55
C ALA A 168 -2.09 6.53 -26.53
N ALA A 169 -3.06 7.09 -27.25
CA ALA A 169 -2.88 8.27 -28.10
C ALA A 169 -2.78 9.58 -27.29
N VAL A 170 -3.08 9.54 -25.99
CA VAL A 170 -3.08 10.69 -25.08
C VAL A 170 -1.74 10.76 -24.32
N PRO A 171 -1.16 11.96 -24.09
CA PRO A 171 0.07 12.10 -23.32
C PRO A 171 -0.08 11.52 -21.92
N ALA A 172 0.88 10.69 -21.52
CA ALA A 172 1.00 10.18 -20.17
C ALA A 172 1.41 11.29 -19.20
N VAL A 173 1.01 11.17 -17.93
CA VAL A 173 1.56 12.02 -16.86
C VAL A 173 2.43 11.19 -15.94
N ARG A 174 3.58 11.75 -15.56
CA ARG A 174 4.54 11.11 -14.65
C ARG A 174 4.46 11.74 -13.26
N LEU A 175 4.48 10.87 -12.27
CA LEU A 175 4.45 11.17 -10.86
C LEU A 175 5.75 10.64 -10.25
N ASP A 176 6.50 11.55 -9.63
CA ASP A 176 7.72 11.20 -8.92
C ASP A 176 7.38 10.36 -7.68
N LEU A 177 8.05 9.23 -7.53
CA LEU A 177 7.96 8.37 -6.34
C LEU A 177 9.01 8.70 -5.28
N ALA A 178 9.85 9.72 -5.53
CA ALA A 178 10.96 10.14 -4.69
C ALA A 178 10.50 10.70 -3.33
N GLY A 179 10.29 9.76 -2.42
CA GLY A 179 10.69 9.83 -1.02
C GLY A 179 11.15 8.47 -0.50
N ALA A 180 11.35 7.47 -1.38
CA ALA A 180 11.99 6.21 -1.00
C ALA A 180 13.44 6.54 -0.60
N PRO A 181 13.86 6.34 0.66
CA PRO A 181 15.24 6.60 1.03
C PRO A 181 16.14 5.68 0.19
N ALA A 182 16.99 6.29 -0.64
CA ALA A 182 18.14 5.61 -1.20
C ALA A 182 18.93 5.05 -0.01
N ARG A 183 19.05 3.72 0.06
CA ARG A 183 19.88 3.06 1.09
C ARG A 183 21.35 3.44 0.93
#